data_AF-A0A2S8SCP2-F1
#
_entry.id   AF-A0A2S8SCP2-F1
#
_cell.length_a   1.000
_cell.length_b   1.000
_cell.length_c   1.000
_cell.angle_alpha   90.00
_cell.angle_beta   90.00
_cell.angle_gamma   90.00
#
_symmetry.space_group_name_H-M   'P 1'
#
loop_
_entity.id
_entity.type
_entity.pdbx_description
1 polymer ?
#
loop_
_entity_poly.entity_id
_entity_poly.type
_entity_poly.pdbx_seq_one_letter_code
_entity_poly.pdbx_strand_id
1 'polypeptide(L)'
;MQVLNVTRWPLVFVILGAAGAAIVLAFSSFNLFMFAMANFAFIEREGWEAIRHGALWQLGELGVSGAMALASWLCFKLFEGELIGRYRKWADRPR
;
A
#
# COMPACT_ATOMS: atom_id res chain seq x y z
N MET A 1 10.19 -22.52 -4.69
CA MET A 1 9.70 -21.41 -3.83
C MET A 1 10.84 -20.77 -3.02
N GLN A 2 12.00 -20.45 -3.63
CA GLN A 2 13.13 -19.80 -2.91
C GLN A 2 13.13 -18.27 -3.04
N VAL A 3 12.43 -17.72 -4.03
CA VAL A 3 12.41 -16.28 -4.35
C VAL A 3 11.65 -15.45 -3.30
N LEU A 4 10.73 -16.08 -2.55
CA LEU A 4 9.94 -15.41 -1.50
C LEU A 4 10.65 -15.32 -0.13
N ASN A 5 11.88 -15.86 0.00
CA ASN A 5 12.56 -15.91 1.29
C ASN A 5 13.39 -14.63 1.53
N VAL A 6 12.70 -13.54 1.90
CA VAL A 6 13.26 -12.19 2.12
C VAL A 6 14.39 -12.17 3.16
N THR A 7 14.40 -13.13 4.10
CA THR A 7 15.45 -13.27 5.13
C THR A 7 16.85 -13.42 4.54
N ARG A 8 16.99 -13.98 3.33
CA ARG A 8 18.29 -14.19 2.67
C ARG A 8 18.72 -13.05 1.76
N TRP A 9 17.87 -12.03 1.57
CA TRP A 9 18.18 -10.94 0.65
C TRP A 9 19.21 -9.97 1.26
N PRO A 10 20.11 -9.39 0.45
CA PRO A 10 21.01 -8.35 0.93
C PRO A 10 20.22 -7.18 1.52
N LEU A 11 20.74 -6.55 2.59
CA LEU A 11 20.03 -5.49 3.31
C LEU A 11 19.57 -4.35 2.39
N VAL A 12 20.37 -4.00 1.40
CA VAL A 12 20.04 -2.95 0.41
C VAL A 12 18.77 -3.28 -0.36
N PHE A 13 18.58 -4.54 -0.78
CA PHE A 13 17.36 -4.95 -1.49
C PHE A 13 16.13 -4.95 -0.59
N VAL A 14 16.29 -5.29 0.70
CA VAL A 14 15.19 -5.22 1.69
C VAL A 14 14.76 -3.77 1.89
N ILE A 15 15.72 -2.83 1.99
CA ILE A 15 15.44 -1.39 2.13
C ILE A 15 14.79 -0.83 0.86
N LEU A 16 15.32 -1.16 -0.33
CA LEU A 16 14.74 -0.72 -1.60
C LEU A 16 13.32 -1.29 -1.80
N GLY A 17 13.09 -2.55 -1.43
CA GLY A 17 11.77 -3.16 -1.45
C GLY A 17 10.79 -2.47 -0.50
N ALA A 18 11.22 -2.17 0.74
CA ALA A 18 10.42 -1.42 1.70
C ALA A 18 10.09 -0.01 1.19
N ALA A 19 11.07 0.71 0.63
CA ALA A 19 10.89 2.04 0.07
C ALA A 19 9.92 2.01 -1.13
N GLY A 20 10.08 1.04 -2.04
CA GLY A 20 9.16 0.86 -3.17
C GLY A 20 7.73 0.59 -2.71
N ALA A 21 7.54 -0.31 -1.74
CA ALA A 21 6.23 -0.59 -1.17
C ALA A 21 5.62 0.64 -0.44
N ALA A 22 6.45 1.45 0.22
CA ALA A 22 5.99 2.69 0.84
C ALA A 22 5.54 3.73 -0.19
N ILE A 23 6.28 3.88 -1.30
CA ILE A 23 5.92 4.80 -2.40
C ILE A 23 4.61 4.37 -3.05
N VAL A 24 4.46 3.08 -3.37
CA VAL A 24 3.23 2.54 -3.98
C VAL A 24 2.05 2.71 -3.02
N LEU A 25 2.25 2.47 -1.72
CA LEU A 25 1.22 2.71 -0.72
C LEU A 25 0.82 4.19 -0.67
N ALA A 26 1.78 5.10 -0.61
CA ALA A 26 1.52 6.55 -0.58
C ALA A 26 0.75 7.02 -1.82
N PHE A 27 1.14 6.56 -3.01
CA PHE A 27 0.45 6.87 -4.25
C PHE A 27 -0.97 6.31 -4.27
N SER A 28 -1.15 5.05 -3.86
CA SER A 28 -2.46 4.40 -3.82
C SER A 28 -3.40 5.07 -2.81
N SER A 29 -2.89 5.44 -1.63
CA SER A 29 -3.65 6.18 -0.61
C SER A 29 -4.06 7.57 -1.09
N PHE A 30 -3.16 8.30 -1.76
CA PHE A 30 -3.48 9.60 -2.35
C PHE A 30 -4.57 9.48 -3.41
N ASN A 31 -4.46 8.47 -4.28
CA ASN A 31 -5.45 8.22 -5.32
C ASN A 31 -6.83 7.89 -4.73
N LEU A 32 -6.87 7.05 -3.69
CA LEU A 32 -8.09 6.74 -2.94
C LEU A 32 -8.73 7.99 -2.34
N PHE A 33 -7.91 8.87 -1.77
CA PHE A 33 -8.39 10.11 -1.16
C PHE A 33 -8.97 11.06 -2.21
N MET A 34 -8.28 11.21 -3.35
CA MET A 34 -8.78 12.00 -4.48
C MET A 34 -10.10 11.47 -5.02
N PHE A 35 -10.23 10.15 -5.18
CA PHE A 35 -11.49 9.52 -5.60
C PHE A 35 -12.61 9.74 -4.59
N ALA A 36 -12.34 9.56 -3.29
CA ALA A 36 -13.33 9.80 -2.26
C ALA A 36 -13.82 11.26 -2.26
N MET A 37 -12.90 12.21 -2.42
CA MET A 37 -13.22 13.64 -2.43
C MET A 37 -13.98 14.05 -3.71
N ALA A 38 -13.62 13.48 -4.86
CA ALA A 38 -14.34 13.69 -6.12
C ALA A 38 -15.77 13.14 -6.04
N ASN A 39 -15.96 11.95 -5.45
CA ASN A 39 -17.29 11.39 -5.21
C ASN A 39 -18.12 12.25 -4.25
N PHE A 40 -17.50 12.75 -3.17
CA PHE A 40 -18.18 13.62 -2.20
C PHE A 40 -18.67 14.92 -2.85
N ALA A 41 -17.80 15.57 -3.63
CA ALA A 41 -18.16 16.77 -4.39
C ALA A 41 -19.22 16.52 -5.48
N PHE A 42 -19.23 15.32 -6.07
CA PHE A 42 -20.26 14.92 -7.05
C PHE A 42 -21.62 14.71 -6.39
N ILE A 43 -21.66 14.02 -5.25
CA ILE A 43 -22.89 13.78 -4.47
C ILE A 43 -23.48 15.10 -3.98
N GLU A 44 -22.63 16.04 -3.56
CA GLU A 44 -23.04 17.38 -3.14
C GLU A 44 -23.69 18.19 -4.27
N ARG A 45 -23.22 18.03 -5.52
CA ARG A 45 -23.69 18.81 -6.68
C ARG A 45 -24.86 18.20 -7.44
N GLU A 46 -24.88 16.89 -7.63
CA GLU A 46 -25.77 16.21 -8.60
C GLU A 46 -26.80 15.27 -7.94
N GLY A 47 -26.74 15.05 -6.62
CA GLY A 47 -27.72 14.22 -5.90
C GLY A 47 -27.71 12.72 -6.26
N TRP A 48 -28.72 12.00 -5.77
CA TRP A 48 -28.78 10.51 -5.78
C TRP A 48 -28.82 9.86 -7.17
N GLU A 49 -29.15 10.59 -8.25
CA GLU A 49 -29.22 10.05 -9.61
C GLU A 49 -27.85 9.82 -10.26
N ALA A 50 -26.86 10.68 -9.99
CA ALA A 50 -25.50 10.56 -10.56
C ALA A 50 -24.75 9.32 -10.05
N ILE A 51 -25.04 8.90 -8.80
CA ILE A 51 -24.51 7.69 -8.18
C ILE A 51 -24.89 6.45 -9.03
N ARG A 52 -26.07 6.42 -9.63
CA ARG A 52 -26.55 5.21 -10.33
C ARG A 52 -25.87 4.98 -11.69
N HIS A 53 -25.42 6.04 -12.36
CA HIS A 53 -24.80 5.95 -13.68
C HIS A 53 -23.26 5.90 -13.64
N GLY A 54 -22.61 6.51 -12.63
CA GLY A 54 -21.14 6.54 -12.51
C GLY A 54 -20.53 5.61 -11.45
N ALA A 55 -21.29 5.20 -10.42
CA ALA A 55 -20.69 4.57 -9.24
C ALA A 55 -20.15 3.17 -9.49
N LEU A 56 -20.62 2.43 -10.50
CA LEU A 56 -20.17 1.05 -10.72
C LEU A 56 -18.72 0.99 -11.23
N TRP A 57 -18.33 1.95 -12.09
CA TRP A 57 -16.95 2.10 -12.55
C TRP A 57 -16.05 2.67 -11.44
N GLN A 58 -16.53 3.69 -10.72
CA GLN A 58 -15.80 4.27 -9.57
C GLN A 58 -15.61 3.27 -8.42
N LEU A 59 -16.59 2.42 -8.13
CA LEU A 59 -16.44 1.34 -7.16
C LEU A 59 -15.39 0.32 -7.61
N GLY A 60 -15.31 0.05 -8.91
CA GLY A 60 -14.26 -0.78 -9.49
C GLY A 60 -12.87 -0.18 -9.29
N GLU A 61 -12.66 1.08 -9.66
CA GLU A 61 -11.38 1.79 -9.47
C GLU A 61 -11.00 1.94 -7.99
N LEU A 62 -11.98 2.21 -7.12
CA LEU A 62 -11.78 2.28 -5.67
C LEU A 62 -11.42 0.91 -5.09
N GLY A 63 -12.06 -0.15 -5.56
CA GLY A 63 -11.76 -1.53 -5.16
C GLY A 63 -10.35 -1.95 -5.58
N VAL A 64 -9.95 -1.65 -6.82
CA VAL A 64 -8.61 -1.96 -7.33
C VAL A 64 -7.54 -1.15 -6.61
N SER A 65 -7.74 0.16 -6.40
CA SER A 65 -6.80 0.99 -5.64
C SER A 65 -6.72 0.57 -4.17
N GLY A 66 -7.82 0.13 -3.57
CA GLY A 66 -7.85 -0.44 -2.22
C GLY A 66 -7.07 -1.75 -2.12
N ALA A 67 -7.25 -2.65 -3.09
CA ALA A 67 -6.50 -3.89 -3.17
C ALA A 67 -4.99 -3.65 -3.36
N MET A 68 -4.60 -2.70 -4.22
CA MET A 68 -3.21 -2.31 -4.40
C MET A 68 -2.62 -1.70 -3.13
N ALA A 69 -3.37 -0.84 -2.43
CA ALA A 69 -2.94 -0.26 -1.16
C ALA A 69 -2.71 -1.36 -0.10
N LEU A 70 -3.64 -2.31 0.03
CA LEU A 70 -3.51 -3.43 0.95
C LEU A 70 -2.32 -4.33 0.62
N ALA A 71 -2.15 -4.69 -0.65
CA ALA A 71 -1.02 -5.50 -1.09
C ALA A 71 0.32 -4.79 -0.81
N SER A 72 0.40 -3.49 -1.09
CA SER A 72 1.59 -2.68 -0.82
C SER A 72 1.89 -2.57 0.67
N TRP A 73 0.86 -2.40 1.49
CA TRP A 73 0.99 -2.36 2.95
C TRP A 73 1.48 -3.70 3.52
N LEU A 74 0.95 -4.82 3.04
CA LEU A 74 1.41 -6.15 3.42
C LEU A 74 2.88 -6.38 3.03
N CYS A 75 3.27 -5.99 1.82
CA CYS A 75 4.67 -6.04 1.39
C CYS A 75 5.57 -5.19 2.29
N PHE A 76 5.15 -3.97 2.62
CA PHE A 76 5.90 -3.10 3.53
C PHE A 76 6.09 -3.76 4.90
N LYS A 77 5.03 -4.35 5.48
CA LYS A 77 5.08 -5.03 6.77
C LYS A 77 6.02 -6.24 6.78
N LEU A 78 6.10 -6.98 5.67
CA LEU A 78 7.06 -8.08 5.52
C LEU A 78 8.51 -7.57 5.56
N PHE A 79 8.82 -6.49 4.83
CA PHE A 79 10.15 -5.91 4.85
C PHE A 79 10.50 -5.27 6.21
N GLU A 80 9.55 -4.59 6.84
CA GLU A 80 9.71 -4.01 8.18
C GLU A 80 10.05 -5.09 9.21
N GLY A 81 9.34 -6.22 9.20
CA GLY A 81 9.61 -7.34 10.10
C GLY A 81 11.03 -7.89 9.97
N GLU A 82 11.54 -8.03 8.74
CA GLU A 82 12.92 -8.45 8.50
C GLU A 82 13.94 -7.40 8.98
N LEU A 83 13.66 -6.12 8.74
CA LEU A 83 14.54 -5.02 9.15
C LEU A 83 14.67 -4.96 10.68
N ILE A 84 13.55 -5.05 11.39
CA ILE A 84 13.51 -5.12 12.86
C ILE A 84 14.24 -6.36 13.35
N GLY A 85 14.03 -7.51 12.70
CA GLY A 85 14.73 -8.76 13.04
C GLY A 85 16.25 -8.65 12.92
N ARG A 86 16.75 -8.01 11.86
CA ARG A 86 18.18 -7.74 11.66
C ARG A 86 18.73 -6.75 12.66
N TYR A 87 18.00 -5.66 12.92
CA TYR A 87 18.37 -4.66 13.92
C TYR A 87 18.50 -5.29 15.31
N ARG A 88 17.53 -6.12 15.72
CA ARG A 88 17.56 -6.80 17.01
C ARG A 88 18.74 -7.76 17.13
N LYS A 89 19.02 -8.57 16.09
CA LYS A 89 20.22 -9.43 16.06
C LYS A 89 21.53 -8.65 16.16
N TRP A 90 21.59 -7.45 15.60
CA TRP A 90 22.75 -6.58 15.73
C TRP A 90 22.86 -5.99 17.15
N ALA A 91 21.74 -5.54 17.72
CA ALA A 91 21.69 -4.98 19.07
C ALA A 91 22.04 -6.01 20.16
N ASP A 92 21.63 -7.26 19.98
CA ASP A 92 21.87 -8.36 20.91
C ASP A 92 23.27 -8.99 20.77
N ARG A 93 24.12 -8.52 19.84
CA ARG A 93 25.50 -9.03 19.74
C ARG A 93 26.31 -8.57 20.96
N PRO A 94 26.87 -9.49 21.76
CA PRO A 94 27.77 -9.12 22.85
C PRO A 94 28.99 -8.39 22.26
N ARG A 95 29.33 -7.26 22.87
CA ARG A 95 30.50 -6.44 22.51
C ARG A 95 31.80 -7.18 22.82
#